data_AF-F9P1H2-F1
#
_entry.id   AF-F9P1H2-F1
#
_cell.length_a   1.000
_cell.length_b   1.000
_cell.length_c   1.000
_cell.angle_alpha   90.00
_cell.angle_beta   90.00
_cell.angle_gamma   90.00
#
_symmetry.space_group_name_H-M   'P 1'
#
loop_
_entity.id
_entity.type
_entity.pdbx_description
1 polymer ?
#
loop_
_entity_poly.entity_id
_entity_poly.type
_entity_poly.pdbx_seq_one_letter_code
_entity_poly.pdbx_strand_id
1 'polypeptide(L)' 'MLDFDPNTEGKEGQIIGYIHDPDEVVYVAENLKDLIFSIIREIKA' A
#
# COMPACT_ATOMS: atom_id res chain seq x y z
N MET A 1 -2.01 2.15 -5.04
CA MET A 1 -3.46 2.14 -5.27
C MET A 1 -4.16 1.87 -3.95
N LEU A 2 -5.27 2.57 -3.66
CA LEU A 2 -6.16 2.21 -2.55
C LEU A 2 -7.01 1.01 -2.97
N ASP A 3 -6.98 -0.04 -2.17
CA ASP A 3 -7.70 -1.28 -2.42
C ASP A 3 -9.00 -1.31 -1.60
N PHE A 4 -10.14 -1.21 -2.29
CA PHE A 4 -11.48 -1.24 -1.69
C PHE A 4 -12.19 -2.58 -1.90
N ASP A 5 -11.57 -3.55 -2.59
CA ASP A 5 -12.11 -4.89 -2.78
C ASP A 5 -11.00 -5.94 -2.55
N PRO A 6 -10.39 -5.94 -1.35
CA PRO A 6 -9.34 -6.88 -1.03
C PRO A 6 -9.89 -8.32 -0.98
N ASN A 7 -8.99 -9.29 -1.15
CA ASN A 7 -9.32 -10.68 -0.85
C ASN A 7 -9.58 -10.87 0.67
N THR A 8 -9.97 -12.08 1.08
CA THR A 8 -10.32 -12.40 2.48
C THR A 8 -9.19 -12.13 3.49
N GLU A 9 -7.93 -12.10 3.05
CA GLU A 9 -6.78 -11.84 3.91
C GLU A 9 -6.42 -10.35 4.00
N GLY A 10 -6.91 -9.53 3.05
CA GLY A 10 -6.64 -8.10 3.00
C GLY A 10 -7.64 -7.26 3.79
N LYS A 11 -7.32 -5.97 3.92
CA LYS A 11 -8.14 -4.99 4.65
C LYS A 11 -8.63 -3.90 3.71
N GLU A 12 -9.91 -3.54 3.80
CA GLU A 12 -10.47 -2.46 2.98
C GLU A 12 -9.73 -1.15 3.28
N GLY A 13 -9.32 -0.45 2.22
CA GLY A 13 -8.51 0.76 2.29
C GLY A 13 -7.01 0.52 2.44
N GLN A 14 -6.54 -0.73 2.37
CA GLN A 14 -5.11 -1.03 2.28
C GLN A 14 -4.51 -0.43 1.00
N ILE A 15 -3.19 -0.34 0.98
CA ILE A 15 -2.44 0.17 -0.15
C ILE A 15 -1.66 -0.96 -0.79
N ILE A 16 -1.88 -1.12 -2.08
CA ILE A 16 -1.11 -2.02 -2.94
C ILE A 16 -0.35 -1.22 -4.01
N GLY A 17 0.76 -1.76 -4.48
CA GLY A 17 1.56 -1.25 -5.59
C GLY A 17 1.68 -2.30 -6.67
N TYR A 18 2.14 -1.88 -7.84
CA TYR A 18 2.41 -2.79 -8.95
C TYR A 18 3.90 -2.78 -9.28
N ILE A 19 4.49 -3.96 -9.41
CA ILE A 19 5.86 -4.15 -9.91
C ILE A 19 5.70 -4.58 -11.36
N HIS A 20 5.75 -3.61 -12.29
CA HIS A 20 5.38 -3.76 -13.70
C HIS A 20 3.85 -3.88 -13.93
N ASP A 21 3.15 -2.74 -13.93
CA ASP A 21 1.70 -2.65 -14.17
C ASP A 21 1.22 -3.50 -15.38
N PRO A 22 0.35 -4.52 -15.23
CA PRO A 22 -0.31 -5.05 -14.02
C PRO A 22 0.16 -6.46 -13.59
N ASP A 23 1.37 -6.87 -13.94
CA ASP A 23 1.83 -8.27 -13.83
C ASP A 23 2.02 -8.74 -12.38
N GLU A 24 2.45 -7.86 -11.47
CA GLU A 24 2.67 -8.21 -10.06
C GLU A 24 2.08 -7.14 -9.13
N VAL A 25 1.24 -7.58 -8.19
CA VAL A 25 0.67 -6.74 -7.13
C VAL A 25 1.41 -7.01 -5.82
N VAL A 26 1.85 -5.95 -5.17
CA VAL A 26 2.51 -6.02 -3.86
C VAL A 26 1.78 -5.22 -2.81
N TYR A 27 1.75 -5.74 -1.58
CA TYR A 27 1.29 -4.98 -0.43
C TYR A 27 2.27 -3.86 -0.09
N VAL A 28 1.75 -2.65 0.17
CA VAL A 28 2.55 -1.46 0.47
C VAL A 28 2.34 -1.01 1.91
N ALA A 29 1.09 -0.82 2.34
CA ALA A 29 0.77 -0.33 3.67
C ALA A 29 -0.69 -0.64 4.08
N GLU A 30 -0.96 -0.64 5.38
CA GLU A 30 -2.29 -0.94 5.92
C GLU A 30 -3.30 0.18 5.64
N ASN A 31 -2.84 1.43 5.57
CA ASN A 31 -3.66 2.60 5.30
C ASN A 31 -2.79 3.78 4.84
N LEU A 32 -3.45 4.85 4.38
CA LEU A 32 -2.79 6.07 3.88
C LEU A 32 -1.92 6.76 4.93
N LYS A 33 -2.36 6.78 6.19
CA LYS A 33 -1.63 7.42 7.28
C LYS A 33 -0.28 6.74 7.48
N ASP A 34 -0.24 5.41 7.52
CA ASP A 34 0.98 4.65 7.76
C ASP A 34 1.97 4.77 6.61
N LEU A 35 1.49 4.81 5.36
CA LEU A 35 2.34 5.11 4.20
C LEU A 35 2.98 6.50 4.30
N ILE A 36 2.18 7.54 4.58
CA ILE A 36 2.68 8.92 4.69
C ILE A 36 3.73 9.03 5.80
N PHE A 37 3.48 8.46 6.98
CA PHE A 37 4.46 8.49 8.07
C PHE A 37 5.75 7.73 7.71
N SER A 38 5.65 6.64 6.96
CA SER A 38 6.81 5.87 6.52
C SER A 38 7.67 6.69 5.53
N ILE A 39 7.03 7.36 4.57
CA ILE A 39 7.72 8.25 3.62
C ILE A 39 8.39 9.43 4.35
N ILE A 40 7.69 10.08 5.28
CA ILE A 40 8.25 11.20 6.06
C ILE A 40 9.46 10.74 6.88
N ARG A 41 9.41 9.52 7.44
CA ARG A 41 10.53 8.95 8.19
C ARG A 41 11.74 8.72 7.28
N GLU A 42 11.53 8.15 6.10
CA GLU A 42 12.60 7.88 5.14
C GLU A 42 13.29 9.16 4.65
N ILE A 43 12.53 10.21 4.31
CA ILE A 43 13.09 11.48 3.84
C ILE A 43 13.91 12.20 4.91
N LYS A 44 13.63 11.95 6.20
CA LYS A 44 14.30 12.58 7.35
C LYS A 44 15.47 11.76 7.91
N ALA A 45 15.68 10.55 7.42
CA ALA A 45 16.79 9.68 7.80
C ALA A 45 18.09 10.10 7.11
#